data_AF-A0A8I2YV50-F1
#
_entry.id   AF-A0A8I2YV50-F1
#
_cell.length_a   1.000
_cell.length_b   1.000
_cell.length_c   1.000
_cell.angle_alpha   90.00
_cell.angle_beta   90.00
_cell.angle_gamma   90.00
#
_symmetry.space_group_name_H-M   'P 1'
#
loop_
_entity.id
_entity.type
_entity.pdbx_description
1 polymer ?
#
loop_
_entity_poly.entity_id
_entity_poly.type
_entity_poly.pdbx_seq_one_letter_code
_entity_poly.pdbx_strand_id
1 'polypeptide(L)'
;MQEEKRGPGAETTAHVRHAKGKGVTLVGRRQGTVDVLTEAMADLIRPHLPALIKLPRHWTLFYSLDQHGISLNTLYSRSEPRIPSRAHPNPPKGGLLVIQDANDAVFGAWMSEGIRLEKGGYYGSGESFLWRYHPPCGEGQGQLDVYKWTGVNAYVALCESGFISFGGGDGHYGLYLDASLLDGSSAPCPTFGNPPLCARKPGSGENGVAKARGEMSFECVGLEVWGIGSD
;
A
#
# COMPACT_ATOMS: atom_id res chain seq x y z
N MET A 1 61.49 14.09 25.45
CA MET A 1 61.47 12.93 24.54
C MET A 1 60.20 12.13 24.86
N GLN A 2 59.13 12.49 24.13
CA GLN A 2 57.96 11.67 23.76
C GLN A 2 57.19 10.89 24.84
N GLU A 3 56.06 11.47 25.29
CA GLU A 3 54.87 10.74 25.74
C GLU A 3 53.94 10.52 24.53
N GLU A 4 53.69 9.25 24.21
CA GLU A 4 52.80 8.81 23.13
C GLU A 4 51.35 8.80 23.64
N LYS A 5 50.55 9.80 23.24
CA LYS A 5 49.11 9.81 23.48
C LYS A 5 48.42 8.86 22.50
N ARG A 6 47.96 7.72 23.00
CA ARG A 6 46.96 6.85 22.36
C ARG A 6 45.69 7.65 22.04
N GLY A 7 45.35 7.81 20.76
CA GLY A 7 44.06 8.32 20.32
C GLY A 7 42.94 7.28 20.52
N PRO A 8 41.67 7.70 20.64
CA PRO A 8 40.55 6.76 20.71
C PRO A 8 40.39 6.10 19.34
N GLY A 9 40.30 4.76 19.35
CA GLY A 9 40.07 3.96 18.16
C GLY A 9 38.77 4.33 17.48
N ALA A 10 38.83 4.49 16.16
CA ALA A 10 37.66 4.64 15.31
C ALA A 10 36.79 3.38 15.43
N GLU A 11 35.63 3.51 16.07
CA GLU A 11 34.56 2.52 15.99
C GLU A 11 34.15 2.37 14.52
N THR A 12 34.50 1.23 13.96
CA THR A 12 34.08 0.83 12.61
C THR A 12 32.59 0.56 12.67
N THR A 13 31.79 1.53 12.21
CA THR A 13 30.36 1.36 11.98
C THR A 13 30.20 0.28 10.91
N ALA A 14 29.78 -0.92 11.33
CA ALA A 14 29.50 -2.02 10.44
C ALA A 14 28.27 -1.66 9.60
N HIS A 15 28.50 -1.15 8.39
CA HIS A 15 27.45 -1.08 7.38
C HIS A 15 27.00 -2.51 7.06
N VAL A 16 25.79 -2.86 7.50
CA VAL A 16 25.11 -4.10 7.11
C VAL A 16 24.83 -4.03 5.60
N ARG A 17 25.77 -4.59 4.82
CA ARG A 17 25.60 -4.75 3.38
C ARG A 17 24.53 -5.80 3.13
N HIS A 18 23.36 -5.36 2.68
CA HIS A 18 22.37 -6.26 2.12
C HIS A 18 22.97 -6.91 0.86
N ALA A 19 23.00 -8.24 0.82
CA ALA A 19 23.53 -8.99 -0.32
C ALA A 19 22.70 -8.67 -1.57
N LYS A 20 23.36 -8.16 -2.63
CA LYS A 20 22.76 -7.95 -3.95
C LYS A 20 22.07 -9.24 -4.41
N GLY A 21 20.73 -9.22 -4.54
CA GLY A 21 19.95 -10.27 -5.20
C GLY A 21 18.88 -11.02 -4.38
N LYS A 22 18.62 -10.68 -3.10
CA LYS A 22 17.61 -11.40 -2.27
C LYS A 22 16.28 -10.67 -2.01
N GLY A 23 16.20 -9.36 -2.22
CA GLY A 23 15.01 -8.55 -1.93
C GLY A 23 14.12 -8.29 -3.15
N VAL A 24 13.00 -7.61 -2.93
CA VAL A 24 12.21 -6.96 -3.98
C VAL A 24 12.97 -5.77 -4.56
N THR A 25 12.84 -5.53 -5.86
CA THR A 25 13.32 -4.34 -6.55
C THR A 25 12.15 -3.55 -7.09
N LEU A 26 12.05 -2.28 -6.69
CA LEU A 26 11.03 -1.36 -7.15
C LEU A 26 11.50 -0.64 -8.43
N VAL A 27 10.75 -0.75 -9.52
CA VAL A 27 11.09 -0.16 -10.83
C VAL A 27 10.03 0.81 -11.32
N GLY A 28 10.44 1.86 -12.04
CA GLY A 28 9.53 2.85 -12.67
C GLY A 28 9.31 4.13 -11.86
N ARG A 29 9.83 4.20 -10.62
CA ARG A 29 9.89 5.45 -9.87
C ARG A 29 10.96 6.39 -10.46
N ARG A 30 10.64 7.68 -10.60
CA ARG A 30 11.54 8.72 -11.11
C ARG A 30 12.45 9.21 -9.98
N GLN A 31 13.64 9.70 -10.34
CA GLN A 31 14.51 10.33 -9.34
C GLN A 31 13.88 11.62 -8.82
N GLY A 32 13.99 11.87 -7.52
CA GLY A 32 13.50 13.09 -6.86
C GLY A 32 12.05 13.04 -6.39
N THR A 33 11.36 11.92 -6.56
CA THR A 33 9.99 11.74 -6.06
C THR A 33 9.96 11.20 -4.64
N VAL A 34 8.91 11.48 -3.89
CA VAL A 34 8.75 10.94 -2.53
C VAL A 34 8.49 9.43 -2.58
N ASP A 35 9.27 8.68 -1.80
CA ASP A 35 9.11 7.23 -1.66
C ASP A 35 8.01 6.91 -0.63
N VAL A 36 6.89 6.34 -1.10
CA VAL A 36 5.83 5.84 -0.20
C VAL A 36 6.08 4.37 0.15
N LEU A 37 6.32 3.50 -0.84
CA LEU A 37 6.76 2.12 -0.65
C LEU A 37 8.28 2.01 -0.69
N THR A 38 8.88 1.35 0.30
CA THR A 38 10.31 1.01 0.32
C THR A 38 10.51 -0.47 0.00
N GLU A 39 11.72 -0.84 -0.43
CA GLU A 39 12.07 -2.25 -0.66
C GLU A 39 11.94 -3.08 0.63
N ALA A 40 12.25 -2.50 1.79
CA ALA A 40 12.06 -3.17 3.08
C ALA A 40 10.59 -3.46 3.39
N MET A 41 9.68 -2.52 3.11
CA MET A 41 8.24 -2.76 3.22
C MET A 41 7.76 -3.80 2.20
N ALA A 42 8.23 -3.72 0.97
CA ALA A 42 7.91 -4.68 -0.07
C ALA A 42 8.34 -6.11 0.30
N ASP A 43 9.52 -6.26 0.91
CA ASP A 43 10.02 -7.54 1.42
C ASP A 43 9.16 -8.10 2.57
N LEU A 44 8.56 -7.24 3.40
CA LEU A 44 7.59 -7.64 4.42
C LEU A 44 6.24 -8.07 3.81
N ILE A 45 5.79 -7.41 2.74
CA ILE A 45 4.50 -7.70 2.08
C ILE A 45 4.59 -8.98 1.23
N ARG A 46 5.72 -9.20 0.54
CA ARG A 46 5.91 -10.29 -0.44
C ARG A 46 5.50 -11.70 0.05
N PRO A 47 5.82 -12.13 1.28
CA PRO A 47 5.43 -13.46 1.78
C PRO A 47 3.91 -13.68 1.83
N HIS A 48 3.13 -12.61 1.90
CA HIS A 48 1.66 -12.65 2.00
C HIS A 48 0.97 -12.68 0.63
N LEU A 49 1.70 -12.50 -0.47
CA LEU A 49 1.16 -12.57 -1.83
C LEU A 49 0.91 -14.03 -2.25
N PRO A 50 0.01 -14.27 -3.23
CA PRO A 50 -0.20 -15.61 -3.80
C PRO A 50 1.09 -16.25 -4.32
N ALA A 51 1.15 -17.58 -4.29
CA ALA A 51 2.39 -18.34 -4.51
C ALA A 51 3.07 -18.06 -5.86
N LEU A 52 2.29 -17.91 -6.93
CA LEU A 52 2.82 -17.59 -8.26
C LEU A 52 3.16 -16.11 -8.40
N ILE A 53 2.40 -15.23 -7.74
CA ILE A 53 2.57 -13.78 -7.83
C ILE A 53 3.83 -13.30 -7.11
N LYS A 54 4.28 -14.03 -6.07
CA LYS A 54 5.48 -13.66 -5.29
C LYS A 54 6.83 -14.10 -5.89
N LEU A 55 6.81 -14.84 -7.00
CA LEU A 55 8.02 -15.32 -7.67
C LEU A 55 8.82 -14.17 -8.30
N PRO A 56 8.21 -13.26 -9.08
CA PRO A 56 8.92 -12.13 -9.65
C PRO A 56 9.32 -11.16 -8.54
N ARG A 57 10.56 -10.69 -8.62
CA ARG A 57 11.13 -9.74 -7.63
C ARG A 57 11.05 -8.30 -8.08
N HIS A 58 10.68 -8.05 -9.33
CA HIS A 58 10.53 -6.71 -9.88
C HIS A 58 9.08 -6.27 -9.75
N TRP A 59 8.85 -5.21 -8.97
CA TRP A 59 7.53 -4.59 -8.85
C TRP A 59 7.55 -3.30 -9.64
N THR A 60 6.56 -3.11 -10.51
CA THR A 60 6.55 -1.98 -11.44
C THR A 60 5.58 -0.92 -10.97
N LEU A 61 6.03 0.33 -10.87
CA LEU A 61 5.18 1.45 -10.52
C LEU A 61 4.14 1.69 -11.64
N PHE A 62 2.87 1.49 -11.33
CA PHE A 62 1.76 1.84 -12.20
C PHE A 62 1.40 3.31 -12.02
N TYR A 63 1.20 3.73 -10.78
CA TYR A 63 0.75 5.07 -10.44
C TYR A 63 1.47 5.59 -9.19
N SER A 64 1.66 6.90 -9.15
CA SER A 64 2.20 7.64 -7.99
C SER A 64 1.60 9.02 -8.05
N LEU A 65 1.08 9.50 -6.93
CA LEU A 65 0.48 10.83 -6.81
C LEU A 65 1.48 11.92 -7.19
N ASP A 66 2.72 11.78 -6.74
CA ASP A 66 3.80 12.73 -7.00
C ASP A 66 4.24 12.75 -8.48
N GLN A 67 4.19 11.60 -9.17
CA GLN A 67 4.62 11.50 -10.57
C GLN A 67 3.52 11.73 -11.61
N HIS A 68 2.28 11.39 -11.28
CA HIS A 68 1.18 11.26 -12.24
C HIS A 68 -0.02 12.16 -11.91
N GLY A 69 0.05 12.94 -10.82
CA GLY A 69 -0.98 13.89 -10.41
C GLY A 69 -2.02 13.29 -9.47
N ILE A 70 -3.12 14.01 -9.24
CA ILE A 70 -4.20 13.67 -8.28
C ILE A 70 -5.48 13.14 -8.95
N SER A 71 -5.40 12.68 -10.21
CA SER A 71 -6.59 12.25 -10.95
C SER A 71 -6.90 10.78 -10.72
N LEU A 72 -8.03 10.48 -10.06
CA LEU A 72 -8.52 9.11 -9.89
C LEU A 72 -8.69 8.37 -11.24
N ASN A 73 -9.12 9.07 -12.30
CA ASN A 73 -9.20 8.48 -13.63
C ASN A 73 -7.83 8.07 -14.18
N THR A 74 -6.79 8.88 -13.94
CA THR A 74 -5.41 8.52 -14.29
C THR A 74 -4.93 7.32 -13.47
N LEU A 75 -5.29 7.24 -12.19
CA LEU A 75 -5.00 6.07 -11.35
C LEU A 75 -5.59 4.80 -11.96
N TYR A 76 -6.88 4.80 -12.28
CA TYR A 76 -7.55 3.64 -12.90
C TYR A 76 -6.95 3.27 -14.25
N SER A 77 -6.78 4.24 -15.15
CA SER A 77 -6.24 4.00 -16.50
C SER A 77 -4.83 3.39 -16.48
N ARG A 78 -4.04 3.68 -15.44
CA ARG A 78 -2.67 3.17 -15.30
C ARG A 78 -2.59 1.85 -14.52
N SER A 79 -3.56 1.59 -13.66
CA SER A 79 -3.59 0.42 -12.76
C SER A 79 -4.40 -0.74 -13.31
N GLU A 80 -5.19 -0.51 -14.37
CA GLU A 80 -6.01 -1.53 -15.01
C GLU A 80 -5.12 -2.71 -15.49
N PRO A 81 -5.51 -3.97 -15.17
CA PRO A 81 -4.81 -5.14 -15.65
C PRO A 81 -4.69 -5.14 -17.16
N ARG A 82 -3.46 -5.29 -17.66
CA ARG A 82 -3.23 -5.34 -19.09
C ARG A 82 -3.56 -6.74 -19.60
N ILE A 83 -4.19 -6.79 -20.78
CA ILE A 83 -4.40 -8.04 -21.49
C ILE A 83 -3.06 -8.49 -22.08
N PRO A 84 -2.67 -9.77 -21.93
CA PRO A 84 -1.50 -10.33 -22.60
C PRO A 84 -1.49 -10.01 -24.09
N SER A 85 -0.36 -9.55 -24.59
CA SER A 85 -0.18 -9.19 -26.00
C SER A 85 1.19 -9.65 -26.50
N ARG A 86 1.41 -9.61 -27.83
CA ARG A 86 2.72 -9.93 -28.40
C ARG A 86 3.85 -9.05 -27.86
N ALA A 87 3.54 -7.79 -27.52
CA ALA A 87 4.51 -6.84 -26.95
C ALA A 87 4.72 -7.04 -25.44
N HIS A 88 3.71 -7.54 -24.74
CA HIS A 88 3.73 -7.77 -23.29
C HIS A 88 3.05 -9.11 -22.99
N PRO A 89 3.77 -10.24 -23.13
CA PRO A 89 3.20 -11.57 -22.98
C PRO A 89 2.79 -11.87 -21.52
N ASN A 90 3.50 -11.29 -20.55
CA ASN A 90 3.28 -11.49 -19.12
C ASN A 90 3.08 -10.15 -18.39
N PRO A 91 1.94 -9.47 -18.57
CA PRO A 91 1.67 -8.25 -17.82
C PRO A 91 1.53 -8.56 -16.32
N PRO A 92 1.81 -7.58 -15.43
CA PRO A 92 1.57 -7.77 -14.00
C PRO A 92 0.09 -8.08 -13.75
N LYS A 93 -0.16 -9.03 -12.86
CA LYS A 93 -1.50 -9.63 -12.66
C LYS A 93 -2.27 -8.97 -11.53
N GLY A 94 -1.57 -8.48 -10.50
CA GLY A 94 -2.20 -7.82 -9.37
C GLY A 94 -1.62 -6.44 -9.08
N GLY A 95 -2.35 -5.68 -8.27
CA GLY A 95 -2.05 -4.30 -7.91
C GLY A 95 -1.96 -4.15 -6.40
N LEU A 96 -0.86 -3.57 -5.92
CA LEU A 96 -0.66 -3.17 -4.54
C LEU A 96 -0.88 -1.66 -4.43
N LEU A 97 -1.94 -1.25 -3.75
CA LEU A 97 -2.15 0.13 -3.32
C LEU A 97 -1.36 0.40 -2.05
N VAL A 98 -0.68 1.54 -2.02
CA VAL A 98 0.12 2.02 -0.89
C VAL A 98 -0.27 3.47 -0.65
N ILE A 99 -0.67 3.80 0.58
CA ILE A 99 -1.06 5.14 1.01
C ILE A 99 -0.19 5.52 2.19
N GLN A 100 0.30 6.76 2.20
CA GLN A 100 0.80 7.45 3.38
C GLN A 100 -0.15 8.57 3.74
N ASP A 101 -0.57 8.61 5.00
CA ASP A 101 -1.38 9.71 5.53
C ASP A 101 -0.52 10.84 6.14
N ALA A 102 -1.15 11.96 6.44
CA ALA A 102 -0.51 13.13 7.06
C ALA A 102 0.06 12.89 8.48
N ASN A 103 -0.15 11.70 9.07
CA ASN A 103 0.44 11.28 10.34
C ASN A 103 1.53 10.22 10.15
N ASP A 104 2.06 10.09 8.93
CA ASP A 104 3.08 9.11 8.53
C ASP A 104 2.65 7.64 8.66
N ALA A 105 1.36 7.36 8.80
CA ALA A 105 0.86 5.99 8.77
C ALA A 105 0.86 5.47 7.32
N VAL A 106 1.43 4.28 7.11
CA VAL A 106 1.49 3.63 5.80
C VAL A 106 0.62 2.37 5.81
N PHE A 107 -0.33 2.31 4.89
CA PHE A 107 -1.30 1.20 4.78
C PHE A 107 -1.82 1.08 3.35
N GLY A 108 -2.61 0.04 3.08
CA GLY A 108 -3.19 -0.10 1.75
C GLY A 108 -3.88 -1.43 1.53
N ALA A 109 -3.95 -1.81 0.25
CA ALA A 109 -4.66 -2.99 -0.21
C ALA A 109 -3.87 -3.74 -1.28
N TRP A 110 -3.93 -5.07 -1.25
CA TRP A 110 -3.52 -5.92 -2.35
C TRP A 110 -4.76 -6.44 -3.08
N MET A 111 -4.75 -6.33 -4.41
CA MET A 111 -5.77 -6.87 -5.30
C MET A 111 -5.14 -7.85 -6.30
N SER A 112 -5.50 -9.14 -6.20
CA SER A 112 -4.99 -10.17 -7.11
C SER A 112 -5.40 -9.96 -8.57
N GLU A 113 -6.50 -9.24 -8.81
CA GLU A 113 -7.05 -8.94 -10.13
C GLU A 113 -6.73 -7.50 -10.58
N GLY A 114 -5.82 -6.82 -9.90
CA GLY A 114 -5.50 -5.41 -10.11
C GLY A 114 -6.59 -4.44 -9.68
N ILE A 115 -6.30 -3.15 -9.82
CA ILE A 115 -7.18 -2.05 -9.41
C ILE A 115 -7.74 -1.40 -10.67
N ARG A 116 -9.07 -1.44 -10.83
CA ARG A 116 -9.76 -0.95 -12.02
C ARG A 116 -11.15 -0.43 -11.69
N LEU A 117 -11.69 0.37 -12.60
CA LEU A 117 -13.12 0.65 -12.62
C LEU A 117 -13.87 -0.65 -12.99
N GLU A 118 -14.78 -1.08 -12.14
CA GLU A 118 -15.64 -2.22 -12.44
C GLU A 118 -17.08 -1.74 -12.61
N LYS A 119 -17.70 -2.13 -13.72
CA LYS A 119 -19.11 -1.83 -13.96
C LYS A 119 -19.95 -2.91 -13.31
N GLY A 120 -20.87 -2.52 -12.44
CA GLY A 120 -21.87 -3.45 -11.88
C GLY A 120 -21.60 -3.91 -10.45
N GLY A 121 -20.67 -3.28 -9.74
CA GLY A 121 -20.55 -3.40 -8.28
C GLY A 121 -19.19 -3.92 -7.82
N TYR A 122 -19.23 -4.70 -6.75
CA TYR A 122 -18.01 -5.21 -6.12
C TYR A 122 -17.29 -6.25 -6.98
N TYR A 123 -15.96 -6.22 -6.93
CA TYR A 123 -15.08 -7.22 -7.54
C TYR A 123 -13.91 -7.57 -6.61
N GLY A 124 -13.11 -8.54 -7.02
CA GLY A 124 -11.96 -9.02 -6.26
C GLY A 124 -12.12 -10.49 -5.87
N SER A 125 -10.98 -11.12 -5.58
CA SER A 125 -10.92 -12.51 -5.15
C SER A 125 -10.56 -12.63 -3.66
N GLY A 126 -10.73 -13.84 -3.13
CA GLY A 126 -10.36 -14.17 -1.75
C GLY A 126 -8.88 -14.11 -1.40
N GLU A 127 -8.02 -13.87 -2.39
CA GLU A 127 -6.60 -13.65 -2.19
C GLU A 127 -6.24 -12.19 -1.89
N SER A 128 -7.21 -11.28 -2.04
CA SER A 128 -7.07 -9.85 -1.74
C SER A 128 -6.98 -9.63 -0.22
N PHE A 129 -6.31 -8.57 0.19
CA PHE A 129 -6.15 -8.26 1.61
C PHE A 129 -5.87 -6.78 1.86
N LEU A 130 -6.24 -6.32 3.05
CA LEU A 130 -5.78 -5.04 3.58
C LEU A 130 -4.51 -5.24 4.39
N TRP A 131 -3.69 -4.19 4.50
CA TRP A 131 -2.48 -4.23 5.30
C TRP A 131 -2.15 -2.87 5.90
N ARG A 132 -1.39 -2.90 7.00
CA ARG A 132 -0.86 -1.71 7.67
C ARG A 132 0.57 -1.96 8.11
N TYR A 133 1.43 -0.98 7.90
CA TYR A 133 2.81 -1.00 8.38
C TYR A 133 2.94 -0.22 9.68
N HIS A 134 3.75 -0.77 10.59
CA HIS A 134 4.17 -0.13 11.82
C HIS A 134 5.68 0.10 11.74
N PRO A 135 6.15 1.36 11.75
CA PRO A 135 7.57 1.64 11.73
C PRO A 135 8.25 1.06 12.99
N PRO A 136 9.55 0.73 12.93
CA PRO A 136 10.26 0.15 14.05
C PRO A 136 10.35 1.13 15.23
N CYS A 137 10.02 0.64 16.43
CA CYS A 137 10.28 1.34 17.67
C CYS A 137 11.72 1.03 18.14
N GLY A 138 12.72 1.70 17.55
CA GLY A 138 14.15 1.53 17.88
C GLY A 138 14.95 0.76 16.83
N GLU A 139 15.95 -0.03 17.24
CA GLU A 139 16.87 -0.76 16.33
C GLU A 139 16.26 -2.02 15.66
N GLY A 140 14.93 -2.14 15.66
CA GLY A 140 14.21 -3.27 15.09
C GLY A 140 13.86 -3.12 13.60
N GLN A 141 13.31 -4.19 13.03
CA GLN A 141 12.56 -4.10 11.77
C GLN A 141 11.14 -3.65 12.07
N GLY A 142 10.52 -2.89 11.15
CA GLY A 142 9.10 -2.57 11.25
C GLY A 142 8.23 -3.83 11.13
N GLN A 143 6.97 -3.71 11.56
CA GLN A 143 6.00 -4.81 11.56
C GLN A 143 4.91 -4.57 10.51
N LEU A 144 4.35 -5.66 9.98
CA LEU A 144 3.23 -5.61 9.05
C LEU A 144 2.03 -6.35 9.64
N ASP A 145 0.89 -5.67 9.73
CA ASP A 145 -0.40 -6.32 9.96
C ASP A 145 -1.05 -6.61 8.61
N VAL A 146 -1.57 -7.82 8.44
CA VAL A 146 -2.21 -8.28 7.19
C VAL A 146 -3.58 -8.86 7.51
N TYR A 147 -4.62 -8.28 6.92
CA TYR A 147 -6.03 -8.63 7.12
C TYR A 147 -6.56 -9.33 5.88
N LYS A 148 -6.55 -10.67 5.91
CA LYS A 148 -7.00 -11.52 4.81
C LYS A 148 -8.53 -11.54 4.71
N TRP A 149 -9.04 -11.88 3.54
CA TRP A 149 -10.47 -12.07 3.33
C TRP A 149 -11.05 -13.10 4.32
N THR A 150 -12.14 -12.73 4.98
CA THR A 150 -12.80 -13.57 6.00
C THR A 150 -13.72 -14.63 5.40
N GLY A 151 -14.14 -14.45 4.15
CA GLY A 151 -15.15 -15.27 3.49
C GLY A 151 -16.60 -14.95 3.90
N VAL A 152 -16.83 -13.94 4.75
CA VAL A 152 -18.18 -13.59 5.23
C VAL A 152 -19.06 -13.00 4.12
N ASN A 153 -18.47 -12.26 3.18
CA ASN A 153 -19.15 -11.67 2.04
C ASN A 153 -18.14 -11.43 0.88
N ALA A 154 -18.62 -11.00 -0.29
CA ALA A 154 -17.79 -10.74 -1.47
C ALA A 154 -17.57 -9.24 -1.77
N TYR A 155 -17.71 -8.35 -0.78
CA TYR A 155 -17.58 -6.89 -0.94
C TYR A 155 -16.11 -6.44 -0.93
N VAL A 156 -15.27 -7.06 -1.76
CA VAL A 156 -13.80 -6.95 -1.70
C VAL A 156 -13.31 -5.57 -2.15
N ALA A 157 -13.68 -5.10 -3.34
CA ALA A 157 -13.39 -3.76 -3.82
C ALA A 157 -14.56 -3.18 -4.59
N LEU A 158 -14.83 -1.88 -4.41
CA LEU A 158 -15.80 -1.12 -5.19
C LEU A 158 -15.09 0.12 -5.72
N CYS A 159 -14.96 0.20 -7.04
CA CYS A 159 -14.20 1.23 -7.71
C CYS A 159 -15.11 1.92 -8.72
N GLU A 160 -15.50 3.14 -8.40
CA GLU A 160 -16.37 3.96 -9.24
C GLU A 160 -15.64 5.22 -9.71
N SER A 161 -16.25 5.99 -10.61
CA SER A 161 -15.65 7.23 -11.11
C SER A 161 -15.42 8.28 -10.01
N GLY A 162 -16.15 8.19 -8.90
CA GLY A 162 -16.13 9.15 -7.80
C GLY A 162 -15.29 8.74 -6.57
N PHE A 163 -14.86 7.48 -6.48
CA PHE A 163 -14.11 6.96 -5.33
C PHE A 163 -13.50 5.59 -5.62
N ILE A 164 -12.54 5.21 -4.78
CA ILE A 164 -12.00 3.86 -4.69
C ILE A 164 -12.17 3.32 -3.27
N SER A 165 -12.68 2.10 -3.13
CA SER A 165 -12.82 1.48 -1.81
C SER A 165 -12.52 -0.02 -1.80
N PHE A 166 -12.16 -0.50 -0.62
CA PHE A 166 -11.81 -1.88 -0.33
C PHE A 166 -12.47 -2.32 0.98
N GLY A 167 -13.13 -3.48 0.94
CA GLY A 167 -13.72 -4.13 2.11
C GLY A 167 -15.00 -3.46 2.57
N GLY A 168 -16.10 -3.70 1.87
CA GLY A 168 -17.42 -3.21 2.26
C GLY A 168 -18.06 -4.03 3.37
N GLY A 169 -19.30 -3.64 3.73
CA GLY A 169 -20.11 -4.28 4.76
C GLY A 169 -20.44 -3.32 5.90
N ASP A 170 -21.59 -3.53 6.55
CA ASP A 170 -22.06 -2.71 7.67
C ASP A 170 -22.10 -1.18 7.41
N GLY A 171 -22.27 -0.80 6.14
CA GLY A 171 -22.39 0.59 5.69
C GLY A 171 -21.08 1.35 5.50
N HIS A 172 -19.92 0.73 5.72
CA HIS A 172 -18.61 1.39 5.68
C HIS A 172 -17.60 0.58 4.86
N TYR A 173 -16.42 1.16 4.66
CA TYR A 173 -15.32 0.55 3.94
C TYR A 173 -14.11 0.36 4.86
N GLY A 174 -13.44 -0.78 4.73
CA GLY A 174 -12.14 -1.04 5.35
C GLY A 174 -11.11 0.02 4.95
N LEU A 175 -11.16 0.46 3.70
CA LEU A 175 -10.39 1.56 3.16
C LEU A 175 -11.21 2.28 2.07
N TYR A 176 -11.26 3.60 2.12
CA TYR A 176 -11.94 4.47 1.17
C TYR A 176 -11.06 5.69 0.84
N LEU A 177 -11.08 6.11 -0.42
CA LEU A 177 -10.50 7.34 -0.93
C LEU A 177 -11.45 7.97 -1.94
N ASP A 178 -11.60 9.29 -1.88
CA ASP A 178 -12.45 10.04 -2.78
C ASP A 178 -11.82 10.25 -4.18
N ALA A 179 -12.54 10.96 -5.06
CA ALA A 179 -12.08 11.29 -6.41
C ALA A 179 -10.84 12.20 -6.47
N SER A 180 -10.58 12.95 -5.40
CA SER A 180 -9.43 13.86 -5.32
C SER A 180 -8.15 13.13 -4.92
N LEU A 181 -8.27 11.91 -4.38
CA LEU A 181 -7.18 11.13 -3.79
C LEU A 181 -6.54 11.82 -2.58
N LEU A 182 -7.19 12.84 -2.00
CA LEU A 182 -6.68 13.60 -0.85
C LEU A 182 -7.39 13.19 0.44
N ASP A 183 -8.70 12.98 0.38
CA ASP A 183 -9.50 12.64 1.55
C ASP A 183 -9.92 11.18 1.53
N GLY A 184 -9.69 10.50 2.66
CA GLY A 184 -10.03 9.09 2.81
C GLY A 184 -10.56 8.74 4.19
N SER A 185 -11.09 7.54 4.30
CA SER A 185 -11.49 6.96 5.58
C SER A 185 -11.20 5.46 5.65
N SER A 186 -11.14 4.95 6.88
CA SER A 186 -10.97 3.54 7.18
C SER A 186 -11.80 3.19 8.40
N ALA A 187 -12.56 2.09 8.30
CA ALA A 187 -13.40 1.57 9.37
C ALA A 187 -13.15 0.08 9.55
N PRO A 188 -13.63 -0.52 10.66
CA PRO A 188 -13.76 -1.96 10.70
C PRO A 188 -14.70 -2.46 9.61
N CYS A 189 -14.35 -3.56 8.93
CA CYS A 189 -15.26 -4.19 7.98
C CYS A 189 -15.32 -5.72 8.16
N PRO A 190 -16.47 -6.35 7.90
CA PRO A 190 -16.62 -7.80 7.99
C PRO A 190 -15.85 -8.55 6.89
N THR A 191 -15.58 -7.90 5.75
CA THR A 191 -14.91 -8.52 4.59
C THR A 191 -13.48 -8.95 4.89
N PHE A 192 -12.73 -8.12 5.62
CA PHE A 192 -11.33 -8.40 5.97
C PHE A 192 -11.10 -8.55 7.48
N GLY A 193 -12.10 -8.22 8.31
CA GLY A 193 -11.95 -8.25 9.76
C GLY A 193 -10.87 -7.29 10.28
N ASN A 194 -10.56 -6.24 9.53
CA ASN A 194 -9.57 -5.25 9.90
C ASN A 194 -10.12 -4.28 10.95
N PRO A 195 -9.29 -3.70 11.83
CA PRO A 195 -9.58 -2.44 12.50
C PRO A 195 -9.34 -1.25 11.54
N PRO A 196 -9.62 0.00 11.96
CA PRO A 196 -9.19 1.18 11.20
C PRO A 196 -7.68 1.16 10.96
N LEU A 197 -7.29 1.38 9.70
CA LEU A 197 -5.90 1.31 9.26
C LEU A 197 -5.12 2.58 9.63
N CYS A 198 -5.80 3.71 9.77
CA CYS A 198 -5.23 5.00 10.16
C CYS A 198 -5.58 5.37 11.61
N ALA A 199 -4.89 6.37 12.14
CA ALA A 199 -5.18 6.95 13.45
C ALA A 199 -6.14 8.14 13.34
N ARG A 200 -6.83 8.46 14.45
CA ARG A 200 -7.72 9.63 14.51
C ARG A 200 -6.91 10.92 14.39
N LYS A 201 -7.34 11.85 13.53
CA LYS A 201 -6.76 13.21 13.44
C LYS A 201 -6.84 13.91 14.82
N PRO A 202 -5.74 14.41 15.39
CA PRO A 202 -5.78 15.19 16.61
C PRO A 202 -6.63 16.46 16.40
N GLY A 203 -7.58 16.72 17.29
CA GLY A 203 -8.40 17.94 17.23
C GLY A 203 -9.64 17.88 16.31
N SER A 204 -9.94 16.73 15.69
CA SER A 204 -11.27 16.50 15.10
C SER A 204 -12.29 16.32 16.24
N GLY A 205 -12.75 17.43 16.82
CA GLY A 205 -13.94 17.45 17.66
C GLY A 205 -15.15 16.99 16.86
N GLU A 206 -16.20 16.54 17.55
CA GLU A 206 -17.46 15.98 17.04
C GLU A 206 -18.32 16.97 16.22
N ASN A 207 -17.71 17.90 15.48
CA ASN A 207 -18.40 18.86 14.63
C ASN A 207 -18.33 18.39 13.17
N GLY A 208 -19.11 17.36 12.87
CA GLY A 208 -19.27 16.82 11.52
C GLY A 208 -20.14 15.58 11.56
N VAL A 209 -20.96 15.40 10.52
CA VAL A 209 -21.90 14.29 10.25
C VAL A 209 -21.55 13.01 11.02
N ALA A 210 -22.53 12.40 11.69
CA ALA A 210 -22.37 11.15 12.44
C ALA A 210 -21.64 10.09 11.60
N LYS A 211 -20.32 9.98 11.77
CA LYS A 211 -19.53 8.89 11.19
C LYS A 211 -19.90 7.62 11.92
N ALA A 212 -19.90 6.49 11.24
CA ALA A 212 -20.20 5.27 11.95
C ALA A 212 -19.14 4.96 12.99
N ARG A 213 -19.61 4.21 13.98
CA ARG A 213 -18.84 3.82 15.14
C ARG A 213 -17.55 3.13 14.70
N GLY A 214 -16.42 3.82 14.89
CA GLY A 214 -15.08 3.30 14.60
C GLY A 214 -14.49 3.73 13.26
N GLU A 215 -15.19 4.51 12.43
CA GLU A 215 -14.61 5.08 11.21
C GLU A 215 -13.63 6.22 11.55
N MET A 216 -12.44 6.17 10.94
CA MET A 216 -11.39 7.18 11.07
C MET A 216 -11.14 7.83 9.71
N SER A 217 -11.07 9.16 9.64
CA SER A 217 -10.61 9.87 8.44
C SER A 217 -9.13 10.13 8.46
N PHE A 218 -8.53 10.12 7.27
CA PHE A 218 -7.15 10.48 7.04
C PHE A 218 -7.05 11.41 5.83
N GLU A 219 -5.95 12.18 5.81
CA GLU A 219 -5.54 13.02 4.69
C GLU A 219 -4.38 12.32 4.00
N CYS A 220 -4.53 11.98 2.73
CA CYS A 220 -3.54 11.29 1.93
C CYS A 220 -2.48 12.28 1.43
N VAL A 221 -1.23 12.05 1.82
CA VAL A 221 -0.07 12.87 1.40
C VAL A 221 0.85 12.11 0.44
N GLY A 222 0.73 10.78 0.39
CA GLY A 222 1.44 9.94 -0.57
C GLY A 222 0.55 8.78 -1.02
N LEU A 223 0.57 8.47 -2.31
CA LEU A 223 -0.13 7.31 -2.86
C LEU A 223 0.68 6.70 -4.00
N GLU A 224 0.86 5.38 -3.97
CA GLU A 224 1.43 4.59 -5.06
C GLU A 224 0.59 3.35 -5.37
N VAL A 225 0.61 2.92 -6.64
CA VAL A 225 0.08 1.64 -7.07
C VAL A 225 1.19 0.86 -7.78
N TRP A 226 1.46 -0.36 -7.31
CA TRP A 226 2.51 -1.23 -7.83
C TRP A 226 1.93 -2.48 -8.49
N GLY A 227 2.32 -2.72 -9.74
CA GLY A 227 2.04 -3.94 -10.47
C GLY A 227 2.99 -5.06 -10.07
N ILE A 228 2.44 -6.23 -9.71
CA ILE A 228 3.19 -7.41 -9.30
C ILE A 228 2.76 -8.62 -10.15
N GLY A 229 3.72 -9.47 -10.51
CA GLY A 229 3.46 -10.74 -11.22
C GLY A 229 3.82 -10.75 -12.70
N SER A 230 4.64 -9.81 -13.20
CA SER A 230 5.24 -9.86 -14.54
C SER A 230 6.61 -10.54 -14.51
N ASP A 231 6.80 -11.52 -15.40
CA ASP A 231 8.09 -12.16 -15.73
C ASP A 231 8.56 -11.76 -17.14
#